data_AF-A0A914KH73-F1
#
_entry.id   AF-A0A914KH73-F1
#
_cell.length_a   1.000
_cell.length_b   1.000
_cell.length_c   1.000
_cell.angle_alpha   90.00
_cell.angle_beta   90.00
_cell.angle_gamma   90.00
#
_symmetry.space_group_name_H-M   'P 1'
#
loop_
_entity.id
_entity.type
_entity.pdbx_description
1 polymer ?
#
loop_
_entity_poly.entity_id
_entity_poly.type
_entity_poly.pdbx_seq_one_letter_code
_entity_poly.pdbx_strand_id
1 'polypeptide(L)'
;MGRNIQRCRKSEEPEIRTGSKVGTRKSKSLMLPLLKYFILKNPYVENLRRIYGRVPIIRLKYAGFQFDLSFATLEEESLNKLFKDENSLNVKNLDEAIEKFREKMPDTFFEADNATILRLRLNTRLGMIFALSGVRSTLRFIELLDKNIAKFKLAYITVKLWARNHFIYGGNFGFLNGSSLTVLVSKFVIENPNNSLISIIMELFEYLVKWFDLKSNEEKIIMVENPKEYENSRKVVDWNLDRELRQREEHFKNLLGEGYKKHSEFVWPIILPGFPTQNAGFNINSSTGLIMKNEMENGKEFYF
;
A
#
# COMPACT_ATOMS: atom_id res chain seq x y z
N MET A 1 51.16 -22.52 -58.22
CA MET A 1 51.38 -23.09 -56.87
C MET A 1 51.05 -22.02 -55.83
N GLY A 2 50.05 -22.27 -55.00
CA GLY A 2 49.82 -21.54 -53.74
C GLY A 2 48.71 -20.49 -53.73
N ARG A 3 47.90 -20.55 -52.66
CA ARG A 3 46.92 -19.58 -52.10
C ARG A 3 45.51 -19.66 -52.69
N ASN A 4 44.41 -19.59 -51.92
CA ASN A 4 44.15 -19.65 -50.49
C ASN A 4 42.63 -19.87 -50.37
N ILE A 5 42.18 -21.01 -49.86
CA ILE A 5 40.78 -21.21 -49.49
C ILE A 5 40.58 -20.55 -48.12
N GLN A 6 39.77 -19.49 -48.10
CA GLN A 6 39.39 -18.74 -46.91
C GLN A 6 38.58 -19.66 -45.97
N ARG A 7 39.25 -20.29 -45.00
CA ARG A 7 38.59 -21.01 -43.90
C ARG A 7 38.04 -20.01 -42.89
N CYS A 8 36.77 -20.21 -42.53
CA CYS A 8 36.05 -19.52 -41.46
C CYS A 8 36.91 -19.32 -40.22
N ARG A 9 37.05 -18.07 -39.75
CA ARG A 9 37.44 -17.78 -38.38
C ARG A 9 36.29 -18.23 -37.48
N LYS A 10 36.51 -19.29 -36.70
CA LYS A 10 35.72 -19.54 -35.48
C LYS A 10 35.89 -18.32 -34.58
N SER A 11 34.79 -17.68 -34.22
CA SER A 11 34.76 -16.69 -33.15
C SER A 11 35.08 -17.40 -31.83
N GLU A 12 36.22 -17.11 -31.25
CA GLU A 12 36.62 -17.56 -29.92
C GLU A 12 35.64 -16.97 -28.89
N GLU A 13 34.95 -17.84 -28.14
CA GLU A 13 34.24 -17.47 -26.92
C GLU A 13 35.28 -17.04 -25.86
N PRO A 14 35.04 -15.97 -25.10
CA PRO A 14 36.00 -15.55 -24.09
C PRO A 14 35.96 -16.50 -22.88
N GLU A 15 37.02 -17.31 -22.73
CA GLU A 15 37.29 -18.09 -21.52
C GLU A 15 37.40 -17.17 -20.29
N ILE A 16 36.51 -17.37 -19.32
CA ILE A 16 36.58 -16.70 -18.02
C ILE A 16 37.67 -17.40 -17.20
N ARG A 17 38.87 -16.79 -17.14
CA ARG A 17 39.95 -17.22 -16.24
C ARG A 17 39.52 -17.10 -14.79
N THR A 18 39.38 -18.24 -14.12
CA THR A 18 39.22 -18.35 -12.67
C THR A 18 40.57 -18.18 -11.97
N GLY A 19 40.70 -17.14 -11.15
CA GLY A 19 41.75 -17.08 -10.13
C GLY A 19 42.26 -15.68 -9.82
N SER A 20 41.74 -15.06 -8.77
CA SER A 20 42.54 -14.51 -7.66
C SER A 20 41.62 -13.75 -6.69
N LYS A 21 41.79 -14.04 -5.39
CA LYS A 21 41.04 -13.45 -4.27
C LYS A 21 41.33 -11.95 -4.17
N VAL A 22 40.36 -11.10 -4.52
CA VAL A 22 40.39 -9.67 -4.18
C VAL A 22 38.98 -9.21 -3.79
N GLY A 23 38.79 -8.96 -2.49
CA GLY A 23 37.83 -8.02 -1.90
C GLY A 23 36.39 -8.02 -2.41
N THR A 24 35.49 -8.68 -1.67
CA THR A 24 34.03 -8.55 -1.74
C THR A 24 33.56 -7.13 -1.37
N ARG A 25 33.75 -6.16 -2.27
CA ARG A 25 33.21 -4.79 -2.13
C ARG A 25 32.53 -4.21 -3.38
N LYS A 26 32.26 -5.04 -4.40
CA LYS A 26 31.64 -4.61 -5.68
C LYS A 26 30.27 -5.25 -6.03
N SER A 27 29.58 -5.88 -5.09
CA SER A 27 28.21 -6.37 -5.29
C SER A 27 27.17 -5.48 -4.60
N LYS A 28 27.15 -4.18 -4.90
CA LYS A 28 26.08 -3.29 -4.45
C LYS A 28 25.36 -2.72 -5.68
N SER A 29 24.16 -3.25 -5.92
CA SER A 29 23.12 -2.70 -6.82
C SER A 29 23.17 -3.03 -8.33
N LEU A 30 23.51 -4.26 -8.73
CA LEU A 30 23.23 -4.72 -10.10
C LEU A 30 21.77 -5.17 -10.33
N MET A 31 21.02 -5.44 -9.25
CA MET A 31 19.66 -5.99 -9.32
C MET A 31 18.68 -5.09 -10.09
N LEU A 32 18.62 -3.79 -9.78
CA LEU A 32 17.71 -2.85 -10.46
C LEU A 32 18.11 -2.60 -11.93
N PRO A 33 19.39 -2.38 -12.28
CA PRO A 33 19.81 -2.29 -13.68
C PRO A 33 19.57 -3.57 -14.49
N LEU A 34 19.84 -4.76 -13.92
CA LEU A 34 19.61 -6.04 -14.59
C LEU A 34 18.12 -6.32 -14.77
N LEU A 35 17.32 -6.11 -13.72
CA LEU A 35 15.86 -6.25 -13.81
C LEU A 35 15.29 -5.30 -14.86
N LYS A 36 15.73 -4.04 -14.86
CA LYS A 36 15.35 -3.06 -15.89
C LYS A 36 15.76 -3.54 -17.28
N TYR A 37 16.95 -4.11 -17.44
CA TYR A 37 17.41 -4.67 -18.71
C TYR A 37 16.51 -5.82 -19.18
N PHE A 38 16.22 -6.80 -18.31
CA PHE A 38 15.35 -7.93 -18.64
C PHE A 38 13.93 -7.49 -19.01
N ILE A 39 13.37 -6.52 -18.27
CA ILE A 39 12.04 -5.96 -18.57
C ILE A 39 12.06 -5.23 -19.92
N LEU A 40 13.08 -4.41 -20.21
CA LEU A 40 13.17 -3.65 -21.46
C LEU A 40 13.45 -4.51 -22.69
N LYS A 41 14.11 -5.67 -22.53
CA LYS A 41 14.41 -6.58 -23.63
C LYS A 41 13.28 -7.56 -23.93
N ASN A 42 12.26 -7.62 -23.08
CA ASN A 42 11.14 -8.53 -23.29
C ASN A 42 10.15 -7.92 -24.30
N PRO A 43 9.86 -8.59 -25.43
CA PRO A 43 9.02 -8.04 -26.50
C PRO A 43 7.55 -7.85 -26.10
N TYR A 44 7.11 -8.48 -25.00
CA TYR A 44 5.74 -8.37 -24.51
C TYR A 44 5.55 -7.22 -23.50
N VAL A 45 6.62 -6.47 -23.19
CA VAL A 45 6.55 -5.32 -22.28
C VAL A 45 6.27 -4.04 -23.04
N GLU A 46 5.19 -3.36 -22.65
CA GLU A 46 4.76 -2.06 -23.15
C GLU A 46 4.67 -1.06 -21.99
N ASN A 47 4.74 0.24 -22.31
CA ASN A 47 4.43 1.34 -21.38
C ASN A 47 5.18 1.31 -20.03
N LEU A 48 6.43 0.85 -20.03
CA LEU A 48 7.27 0.82 -18.83
C LEU A 48 7.55 2.25 -18.33
N ARG A 49 7.08 2.59 -17.13
CA ARG A 49 7.34 3.89 -16.49
C ARG A 49 7.47 3.76 -14.99
N ARG A 50 8.29 4.63 -14.42
CA ARG A 50 8.40 4.78 -12.96
C ARG A 50 7.35 5.77 -12.48
N ILE A 51 6.64 5.41 -11.41
CA ILE A 51 5.71 6.29 -10.71
C ILE A 51 6.32 6.60 -9.35
N TYR A 52 6.56 7.88 -9.11
CA TYR A 52 7.04 8.39 -7.84
C TYR A 52 5.85 8.61 -6.91
N GLY A 53 6.04 8.34 -5.62
CA GLY A 53 5.00 8.47 -4.61
C GLY A 53 5.51 7.98 -3.26
N ARG A 54 4.60 7.87 -2.29
CA ARG A 54 4.90 7.32 -0.95
C ARG A 54 5.44 5.89 -1.04
N VAL A 55 4.89 5.09 -1.96
CA VAL A 55 5.44 3.80 -2.38
C VAL A 55 5.87 3.95 -3.84
N PRO A 56 7.18 4.00 -4.14
CA PRO A 56 7.65 4.03 -5.51
C PRO A 56 7.29 2.73 -6.23
N ILE A 57 6.67 2.83 -7.40
CA ILE A 57 6.29 1.67 -8.22
C ILE A 57 6.80 1.80 -9.65
N ILE A 58 6.95 0.67 -10.31
CA ILE A 58 7.16 0.56 -11.75
C ILE A 58 5.86 0.04 -12.35
N ARG A 59 5.24 0.85 -13.21
CA ARG A 59 4.06 0.45 -13.98
C ARG A 59 4.51 -0.03 -15.35
N LEU A 60 3.96 -1.15 -15.78
CA LEU A 60 4.18 -1.69 -17.12
C LEU A 60 2.92 -2.42 -17.60
N LYS A 61 2.82 -2.64 -18.90
CA LYS A 61 1.87 -3.58 -19.47
C LYS A 61 2.66 -4.79 -19.98
N TYR A 62 2.26 -5.99 -19.60
CA TYR A 62 2.88 -7.23 -20.04
C TYR A 62 1.83 -8.14 -20.64
N ALA A 63 2.01 -8.52 -21.91
CA ALA A 63 1.09 -9.39 -22.64
C ALA A 63 -0.38 -8.95 -22.55
N GLY A 64 -0.65 -7.65 -22.70
CA GLY A 64 -2.02 -7.10 -22.62
C GLY A 64 -2.46 -6.61 -21.24
N PHE A 65 -1.83 -7.08 -20.16
CA PHE A 65 -2.27 -6.80 -18.78
C PHE A 65 -1.41 -5.73 -18.10
N GLN A 66 -2.03 -4.84 -17.33
CA GLN A 66 -1.32 -3.81 -16.57
C GLN A 66 -0.83 -4.35 -15.23
N PHE A 67 0.44 -4.10 -14.92
CA PHE A 67 1.09 -4.45 -13.67
C PHE A 67 1.69 -3.22 -13.00
N ASP A 68 1.54 -3.16 -11.67
CA ASP A 68 2.20 -2.20 -10.79
C ASP A 68 3.14 -2.97 -9.87
N LEU A 69 4.44 -2.75 -10.01
CA LEU A 69 5.49 -3.45 -9.28
C LEU A 69 6.09 -2.54 -8.21
N SER A 70 5.96 -2.92 -6.94
CA SER A 70 6.70 -2.32 -5.82
C SER A 70 7.88 -3.21 -5.44
N PHE A 71 8.88 -2.63 -4.77
CA PHE A 71 10.08 -3.36 -4.38
C PHE A 71 10.44 -3.04 -2.93
N ALA A 72 10.84 -4.08 -2.20
CA ALA A 72 11.47 -3.98 -0.89
C ALA A 72 12.75 -4.82 -0.89
N THR A 73 13.80 -4.32 -0.22
CA THR A 73 15.05 -5.06 -0.05
C THR A 73 15.14 -5.48 1.40
N LEU A 74 15.17 -6.79 1.65
CA LEU A 74 15.25 -7.40 2.97
C LEU A 74 16.58 -8.12 3.14
N GLU A 75 16.95 -8.44 4.39
CA GLU A 75 18.07 -9.36 4.63
C GLU A 75 17.77 -10.74 4.08
N GLU A 76 18.82 -11.47 3.68
CA GLU A 76 18.72 -12.85 3.20
C GLU A 76 18.04 -13.77 4.24
N GLU A 77 18.34 -13.60 5.52
CA GLU A 77 17.68 -14.34 6.60
C GLU A 77 16.16 -14.10 6.61
N SER A 78 15.73 -12.85 6.48
CA SER A 78 14.32 -12.47 6.42
C SER A 78 13.63 -13.04 5.18
N LEU A 79 14.30 -13.02 4.01
CA LEU A 79 13.79 -13.63 2.78
C LEU A 79 13.65 -15.15 2.90
N ASN A 80 14.68 -15.82 3.43
CA ASN A 80 14.68 -17.26 3.66
C ASN A 80 13.55 -17.66 4.60
N LYS A 81 13.26 -16.83 5.62
CA LYS A 81 12.14 -17.09 6.53
C LYS A 81 10.77 -16.86 5.88
N LEU A 82 10.62 -15.86 5.01
CA LEU A 82 9.35 -15.52 4.36
C LEU A 82 8.97 -16.51 3.24
N PHE A 83 9.96 -17.08 2.55
CA PHE A 83 9.75 -17.91 1.38
C PHE A 83 10.31 -19.34 1.54
N LYS A 84 10.40 -19.83 2.79
CA LYS A 84 10.87 -21.20 3.07
C LYS A 84 9.91 -22.26 2.53
N ASP A 85 8.61 -22.05 2.73
CA ASP A 85 7.53 -22.95 2.31
C ASP A 85 6.22 -22.15 2.08
N GLU A 86 5.16 -22.82 1.65
CA GLU A 86 3.87 -22.19 1.30
C GLU A 86 3.20 -21.45 2.47
N ASN A 87 3.47 -21.83 3.71
CA ASN A 87 2.86 -21.24 4.90
C ASN A 87 3.76 -20.16 5.57
N SER A 88 4.96 -19.97 5.03
CA SER A 88 5.97 -19.08 5.59
C SER A 88 5.64 -17.60 5.39
N LEU A 89 4.88 -17.27 4.34
CA LEU A 89 4.39 -15.92 4.11
C LEU A 89 3.11 -15.67 4.92
N ASN A 90 3.30 -15.26 6.18
CA ASN A 90 2.23 -14.95 7.13
C ASN A 90 2.48 -13.61 7.85
N VAL A 91 1.49 -13.14 8.60
CA VAL A 91 1.56 -11.84 9.29
C VAL A 91 2.74 -11.76 10.25
N LYS A 92 2.96 -12.80 11.06
CA LYS A 92 4.04 -12.84 12.06
C LYS A 92 5.42 -12.69 11.41
N ASN A 93 5.71 -13.50 10.39
CA ASN A 93 7.01 -13.47 9.72
C ASN A 93 7.25 -12.16 8.97
N LEU A 94 6.20 -11.56 8.40
CA LEU A 94 6.30 -10.22 7.79
C LEU A 94 6.55 -9.13 8.84
N ASP A 95 5.88 -9.19 9.99
CA ASP A 95 6.07 -8.20 11.05
C ASP A 95 7.50 -8.25 11.60
N GLU A 96 8.06 -9.44 11.81
CA GLU A 96 9.46 -9.60 12.18
C GLU A 96 10.42 -9.06 11.11
N ALA A 97 10.14 -9.30 9.82
CA ALA A 97 10.97 -8.79 8.73
C ALA A 97 10.91 -7.26 8.61
N ILE A 98 9.72 -6.67 8.79
CA ILE A 98 9.51 -5.22 8.81
C ILE A 98 10.23 -4.61 10.01
N GLU A 99 10.16 -5.25 11.19
CA GLU A 99 10.84 -4.77 12.39
C GLU A 99 12.36 -4.79 12.22
N LYS A 100 12.95 -5.92 11.81
CA LYS A 100 14.39 -6.02 11.54
C LYS A 100 14.87 -4.97 10.52
N PHE A 101 14.04 -4.70 9.51
CA PHE A 101 14.33 -3.66 8.52
C PHE A 101 14.23 -2.24 9.13
N ARG A 102 13.24 -1.99 9.99
CA ARG A 102 13.04 -0.73 10.69
C ARG A 102 14.15 -0.43 11.69
N GLU A 103 14.62 -1.41 12.47
CA GLU A 103 15.68 -1.22 13.48
C GLU A 103 16.98 -0.63 12.90
N LYS A 104 17.19 -0.80 11.60
CA LYS A 104 18.33 -0.24 10.85
C LYS A 104 18.11 1.22 10.41
N MET A 105 17.02 1.84 10.85
CA MET A 105 16.68 3.24 10.62
C MET A 105 16.69 3.98 11.97
N PRO A 106 17.41 5.11 12.09
CA PRO A 106 17.40 5.90 13.32
C PRO A 106 16.04 6.57 13.56
N ASP A 107 15.63 6.67 14.81
CA ASP A 107 14.31 7.21 15.22
C ASP A 107 14.11 8.68 14.85
N THR A 108 15.21 9.45 14.81
CA THR A 108 15.24 10.84 14.32
C THR A 108 14.87 10.97 12.83
N PHE A 109 14.67 9.86 12.10
CA PHE A 109 14.19 9.84 10.70
C PHE A 109 12.84 10.54 10.49
N PHE A 110 12.00 10.62 11.54
CA PHE A 110 10.60 11.06 11.43
C PHE A 110 10.39 12.49 11.97
N GLU A 111 11.45 13.11 12.50
CA GLU A 111 11.47 14.47 13.04
C GLU A 111 12.16 15.48 12.10
N ALA A 112 12.82 15.03 11.03
CA ALA A 112 13.66 15.87 10.19
C ALA A 112 12.84 16.75 9.22
N ASP A 113 13.01 18.07 9.36
CA ASP A 113 12.42 19.09 8.50
C ASP A 113 13.27 19.34 7.23
N ASN A 114 12.60 19.49 6.08
CA ASN A 114 13.10 19.90 4.75
C ASN A 114 14.25 19.13 4.02
N ALA A 115 14.44 19.52 2.75
CA ALA A 115 14.85 18.75 1.55
C ALA A 115 16.34 18.29 1.45
N THR A 116 16.81 17.47 2.39
CA THR A 116 18.19 16.94 2.36
C THR A 116 18.28 15.61 1.59
N ILE A 117 19.45 15.26 1.01
CA ILE A 117 19.74 13.92 0.41
C ILE A 117 19.36 12.78 1.37
N LEU A 118 19.50 13.03 2.68
CA LEU A 118 19.02 12.14 3.73
C LEU A 118 17.55 11.80 3.50
N ARG A 119 16.63 12.78 3.39
CA ARG A 119 15.18 12.59 3.13
C ARG A 119 14.86 11.79 1.86
N LEU A 120 15.66 11.88 0.80
CA LEU A 120 15.43 11.06 -0.40
C LEU A 120 15.72 9.57 -0.14
N ARG A 121 16.80 9.26 0.60
CA ARG A 121 17.10 7.89 1.06
C ARG A 121 16.06 7.43 2.10
N LEU A 122 15.69 8.36 2.99
CA LEU A 122 14.43 8.54 3.73
C LEU A 122 13.22 7.82 3.16
N ASN A 123 12.61 8.55 2.25
CA ASN A 123 11.40 8.21 1.54
C ASN A 123 11.52 6.90 0.77
N THR A 124 12.72 6.58 0.27
CA THR A 124 12.95 5.30 -0.41
C THR A 124 12.82 4.12 0.55
N ARG A 125 13.43 4.20 1.74
CA ARG A 125 13.33 3.13 2.77
C ARG A 125 11.94 3.03 3.38
N LEU A 126 11.30 4.16 3.68
CA LEU A 126 9.90 4.17 4.12
C LEU A 126 8.96 3.58 3.06
N GLY A 127 9.20 3.89 1.78
CA GLY A 127 8.46 3.30 0.68
C GLY A 127 8.58 1.77 0.61
N MET A 128 9.72 1.20 1.02
CA MET A 128 9.91 -0.26 1.12
C MET A 128 9.10 -0.86 2.28
N ILE A 129 9.11 -0.20 3.45
CA ILE A 129 8.25 -0.60 4.59
C ILE A 129 6.79 -0.59 4.16
N PHE A 130 6.36 0.47 3.49
CA PHE A 130 4.98 0.62 3.02
C PHE A 130 4.61 -0.39 1.92
N ALA A 131 5.56 -0.78 1.07
CA ALA A 131 5.35 -1.87 0.09
C ALA A 131 5.07 -3.21 0.80
N LEU A 132 5.85 -3.53 1.85
CA LEU A 132 5.65 -4.74 2.66
C LEU A 132 4.35 -4.69 3.45
N SER A 133 4.01 -3.52 4.01
CA SER A 133 2.76 -3.30 4.75
C SER A 133 1.54 -3.64 3.89
N GLY A 134 1.53 -3.29 2.59
CA GLY A 134 0.42 -3.67 1.70
C GLY A 134 0.17 -5.19 1.60
N VAL A 135 1.25 -5.98 1.51
CA VAL A 135 1.17 -7.45 1.51
C VAL A 135 0.69 -7.94 2.88
N ARG A 136 1.29 -7.43 3.96
CA ARG A 136 0.93 -7.80 5.33
C ARG A 136 -0.53 -7.49 5.63
N SER A 137 -1.05 -6.32 5.26
CA SER A 137 -2.44 -5.92 5.49
C SER A 137 -3.40 -6.90 4.82
N THR A 138 -3.06 -7.34 3.61
CA THR A 138 -3.86 -8.34 2.88
C THR A 138 -3.92 -9.67 3.62
N LEU A 139 -2.78 -10.18 4.10
CA LEU A 139 -2.74 -11.40 4.91
C LEU A 139 -3.54 -11.24 6.20
N ARG A 140 -3.46 -10.06 6.84
CA ARG A 140 -4.19 -9.79 8.07
C ARG A 140 -5.70 -9.76 7.86
N PHE A 141 -6.18 -9.18 6.76
CA PHE A 141 -7.60 -9.27 6.42
C PHE A 141 -8.05 -10.72 6.21
N ILE A 142 -7.22 -11.56 5.57
CA ILE A 142 -7.53 -12.98 5.39
C ILE A 142 -7.65 -13.68 6.74
N GLU A 143 -6.72 -13.45 7.67
CA GLU A 143 -6.78 -14.01 9.03
C GLU A 143 -8.03 -13.54 9.80
N LEU A 144 -8.32 -12.23 9.77
CA LEU A 144 -9.46 -11.64 10.50
C LEU A 144 -10.81 -12.09 9.94
N LEU A 145 -10.86 -12.39 8.63
CA LEU A 145 -12.07 -12.78 7.92
C LEU A 145 -12.18 -14.28 7.67
N ASP A 146 -11.29 -15.12 8.21
CA ASP A 146 -11.19 -16.56 7.87
C ASP A 146 -12.56 -17.25 7.78
N LYS A 147 -13.39 -17.10 8.81
CA LYS A 147 -14.74 -17.70 8.87
C LYS A 147 -15.79 -17.05 7.97
N ASN A 148 -15.55 -15.84 7.47
CA ASN A 148 -16.50 -15.01 6.73
C ASN A 148 -15.96 -14.50 5.38
N ILE A 149 -14.85 -15.04 4.87
CA ILE A 149 -14.14 -14.50 3.70
C ILE A 149 -15.01 -14.52 2.44
N ALA A 150 -15.85 -15.55 2.26
CA ALA A 150 -16.78 -15.64 1.14
C ALA A 150 -17.87 -14.55 1.23
N LYS A 151 -18.42 -14.34 2.43
CA LYS A 151 -19.43 -13.31 2.70
C LYS A 151 -18.85 -11.91 2.47
N PHE A 152 -17.65 -11.66 2.98
CA PHE A 152 -16.89 -10.44 2.74
C PHE A 152 -16.67 -10.19 1.24
N LYS A 153 -16.20 -11.19 0.48
CA LYS A 153 -15.94 -11.03 -0.97
C LYS A 153 -17.19 -10.60 -1.73
N LEU A 154 -18.33 -11.23 -1.45
CA LEU A 154 -19.60 -10.88 -2.09
C LEU A 154 -20.05 -9.47 -1.70
N ALA A 155 -20.05 -9.13 -0.41
CA ALA A 155 -20.41 -7.78 0.05
C ALA A 155 -19.48 -6.72 -0.56
N TYR A 156 -18.16 -6.96 -0.57
CA TYR A 156 -17.17 -6.06 -1.14
C TYR A 156 -17.41 -5.82 -2.63
N ILE A 157 -17.66 -6.86 -3.42
CA ILE A 157 -17.93 -6.73 -4.86
C ILE A 157 -19.21 -5.93 -5.09
N THR A 158 -20.28 -6.22 -4.34
CA THR A 158 -21.56 -5.50 -4.44
C THR A 158 -21.39 -4.02 -4.12
N VAL A 159 -20.77 -3.70 -2.98
CA VAL A 159 -20.53 -2.31 -2.55
C VAL A 159 -19.60 -1.59 -3.51
N LYS A 160 -18.57 -2.27 -4.04
CA LYS A 160 -17.65 -1.69 -5.04
C LYS A 160 -18.35 -1.39 -6.36
N LEU A 161 -19.24 -2.25 -6.82
CA LEU A 161 -20.04 -2.02 -8.02
C LEU A 161 -20.99 -0.85 -7.81
N TRP A 162 -21.71 -0.84 -6.68
CA TRP A 162 -22.57 0.27 -6.28
C TRP A 162 -21.81 1.59 -6.23
N ALA A 163 -20.69 1.67 -5.52
CA ALA A 163 -19.89 2.89 -5.40
C ALA A 163 -19.39 3.42 -6.76
N ARG A 164 -19.13 2.54 -7.73
CA ARG A 164 -18.77 2.93 -9.10
C ARG A 164 -19.96 3.49 -9.88
N ASN A 165 -21.12 2.85 -9.78
CA ASN A 165 -22.34 3.31 -10.46
C ASN A 165 -22.85 4.64 -9.89
N HIS A 166 -22.54 4.93 -8.63
CA HIS A 166 -22.88 6.18 -7.94
C HIS A 166 -21.73 7.22 -7.97
N PHE A 167 -20.69 6.99 -8.78
CA PHE A 167 -19.56 7.93 -8.97
C PHE A 167 -18.78 8.33 -7.69
N ILE A 168 -18.87 7.52 -6.63
CA ILE A 168 -18.15 7.69 -5.37
C ILE A 168 -17.01 6.67 -5.19
N TYR A 169 -16.48 6.16 -6.30
CA TYR A 169 -15.30 5.29 -6.32
C TYR A 169 -14.16 5.95 -7.11
N GLY A 170 -13.14 6.43 -6.40
CA GLY A 170 -12.00 7.13 -6.99
C GLY A 170 -11.13 7.84 -5.96
N GLY A 171 -10.16 7.13 -5.36
CA GLY A 171 -9.30 7.66 -4.30
C GLY A 171 -8.53 8.94 -4.64
N ASN A 172 -8.13 9.12 -5.91
CA ASN A 172 -7.45 10.34 -6.37
C ASN A 172 -8.36 11.58 -6.35
N PHE A 173 -9.67 11.38 -6.38
CA PHE A 173 -10.68 12.45 -6.37
C PHE A 173 -11.29 12.66 -4.99
N GLY A 174 -10.73 12.04 -3.94
CA GLY A 174 -11.23 12.15 -2.57
C GLY A 174 -12.42 11.26 -2.25
N PHE A 175 -12.67 10.23 -3.06
CA PHE A 175 -13.71 9.22 -2.82
C PHE A 175 -13.13 7.88 -2.32
N LEU A 176 -13.99 6.88 -2.11
CA LEU A 176 -13.57 5.55 -1.69
C LEU A 176 -12.67 4.88 -2.75
N ASN A 177 -11.77 4.02 -2.29
CA ASN A 177 -10.90 3.20 -3.12
C ASN A 177 -10.94 1.74 -2.66
N GLY A 178 -10.15 0.87 -3.31
CA GLY A 178 -10.13 -0.55 -2.97
C GLY A 178 -9.75 -0.82 -1.50
N SER A 179 -8.76 -0.10 -0.98
CA SER A 179 -8.28 -0.24 0.40
C SER A 179 -9.29 0.27 1.41
N SER A 180 -9.90 1.43 1.17
CA SER A 180 -10.90 1.99 2.08
C SER A 180 -12.13 1.08 2.16
N LEU A 181 -12.68 0.64 1.02
CA LEU A 181 -13.79 -0.33 1.00
C LEU A 181 -13.45 -1.64 1.72
N THR A 182 -12.21 -2.10 1.59
CA THR A 182 -11.75 -3.31 2.29
C THR A 182 -11.88 -3.12 3.80
N VAL A 183 -11.39 -2.01 4.36
CA VAL A 183 -11.51 -1.73 5.80
C VAL A 183 -12.97 -1.62 6.23
N LEU A 184 -13.77 -0.81 5.52
CA LEU A 184 -15.17 -0.54 5.88
C LEU A 184 -16.02 -1.83 5.90
N VAL A 185 -15.97 -2.61 4.82
CA VAL A 185 -16.73 -3.85 4.69
C VAL A 185 -16.20 -4.91 5.66
N SER A 186 -14.87 -5.01 5.84
CA SER A 186 -14.30 -5.97 6.80
C SER A 186 -14.76 -5.69 8.23
N LYS A 187 -14.69 -4.43 8.67
CA LYS A 187 -15.11 -4.04 10.02
C LYS A 187 -16.55 -4.45 10.28
N PHE A 188 -17.46 -4.12 9.36
CA PHE A 188 -18.86 -4.46 9.51
C PHE A 188 -19.10 -5.99 9.54
N VAL A 189 -18.45 -6.75 8.67
CA VAL A 189 -18.55 -8.22 8.63
C VAL A 189 -18.01 -8.85 9.92
N ILE A 190 -16.93 -8.32 10.48
CA ILE A 190 -16.31 -8.80 11.72
C ILE A 190 -17.20 -8.51 12.94
N GLU A 191 -17.82 -7.33 12.99
CA GLU A 191 -18.75 -6.94 14.05
C GLU A 191 -20.10 -7.69 13.95
N ASN A 192 -20.48 -8.14 12.76
CA ASN A 192 -21.76 -8.81 12.48
C ASN A 192 -21.56 -10.19 11.81
N PRO A 193 -20.85 -11.13 12.46
CA PRO A 193 -20.42 -12.37 11.82
C PRO A 193 -21.59 -13.28 11.42
N ASN A 194 -22.73 -13.17 12.11
CA ASN A 194 -23.91 -14.01 11.89
C ASN A 194 -24.89 -13.42 10.88
N ASN A 195 -24.71 -12.17 10.46
CA ASN A 195 -25.64 -11.52 9.53
C ASN A 195 -25.62 -12.21 8.16
N SER A 196 -26.79 -12.27 7.52
CA SER A 196 -26.89 -12.72 6.13
C SER A 196 -26.19 -11.73 5.19
N LEU A 197 -25.86 -12.15 3.96
CA LEU A 197 -25.26 -11.24 2.98
C LEU A 197 -26.16 -10.03 2.69
N ILE A 198 -27.48 -10.23 2.61
CA ILE A 198 -28.47 -9.18 2.36
C ILE A 198 -28.48 -8.18 3.53
N SER A 199 -28.58 -8.70 4.75
CA SER A 199 -28.51 -7.90 5.98
C SER A 199 -27.23 -7.07 6.02
N ILE A 200 -26.08 -7.66 5.66
CA ILE A 200 -24.81 -6.93 5.60
C ILE A 200 -24.86 -5.77 4.62
N ILE A 201 -25.37 -5.97 3.42
CA ILE A 201 -25.41 -4.90 2.41
C ILE A 201 -26.35 -3.77 2.86
N MET A 202 -27.53 -4.12 3.39
CA MET A 202 -28.53 -3.14 3.81
C MET A 202 -28.08 -2.33 5.03
N GLU A 203 -27.59 -3.00 6.06
CA GLU A 203 -27.21 -2.37 7.32
C GLU A 203 -25.88 -1.62 7.23
N LEU A 204 -25.01 -2.00 6.29
CA LEU A 204 -23.71 -1.34 6.11
C LEU A 204 -23.87 0.16 5.80
N PHE A 205 -24.80 0.56 4.94
CA PHE A 205 -24.98 1.99 4.63
C PHE A 205 -25.49 2.76 5.84
N GLU A 206 -26.39 2.18 6.62
CA GLU A 206 -26.85 2.80 7.87
C GLU A 206 -25.71 2.95 8.87
N TYR A 207 -24.92 1.90 9.05
CA TYR A 207 -23.74 1.90 9.89
C TYR A 207 -22.74 2.99 9.49
N LEU A 208 -22.43 3.11 8.19
CA LEU A 208 -21.47 4.10 7.69
C LEU A 208 -21.97 5.54 7.81
N VAL A 209 -23.26 5.79 7.57
CA VAL A 209 -23.87 7.13 7.74
C VAL A 209 -23.83 7.54 9.22
N LYS A 210 -24.21 6.64 10.14
CA LYS A 210 -24.11 6.91 11.59
C LYS A 210 -22.67 7.22 12.00
N TRP A 211 -21.70 6.49 11.44
CA TRP A 211 -20.29 6.73 11.72
C TRP A 211 -19.81 8.09 11.23
N PHE A 212 -20.24 8.51 10.03
CA PHE A 212 -19.88 9.81 9.48
C PHE A 212 -20.32 10.98 10.37
N ASP A 213 -21.48 10.85 11.01
CA ASP A 213 -22.08 11.88 11.88
C ASP A 213 -21.47 11.97 13.29
N LEU A 214 -20.46 11.16 13.60
CA LEU A 214 -19.69 11.29 14.85
C LEU A 214 -19.02 12.67 14.93
N LYS A 215 -18.92 13.22 16.15
CA LYS A 215 -18.49 14.62 16.33
C LYS A 215 -16.97 14.76 16.48
N SER A 216 -16.33 13.91 17.28
CA SER A 216 -14.89 14.01 17.51
C SER A 216 -14.08 13.34 16.39
N ASN A 217 -12.84 13.79 16.19
CA ASN A 217 -11.94 13.22 15.18
C ASN A 217 -11.51 11.80 15.56
N GLU A 218 -11.36 11.54 16.85
CA GLU A 218 -10.97 10.26 17.43
C GLU A 218 -12.05 9.21 17.20
N GLU A 219 -13.32 9.54 17.43
CA GLU A 219 -14.45 8.63 17.19
C GLU A 219 -14.63 8.31 15.70
N LYS A 220 -14.26 9.24 14.81
CA LYS A 220 -14.34 9.03 13.36
C LYS A 220 -13.32 8.03 12.83
N ILE A 221 -12.30 7.65 13.60
CA ILE A 221 -11.27 6.70 13.17
C ILE A 221 -11.87 5.31 12.97
N ILE A 222 -11.90 4.85 11.72
CA ILE A 222 -12.29 3.48 11.41
C ILE A 222 -11.06 2.59 11.36
N MET A 223 -11.01 1.62 12.25
CA MET A 223 -10.03 0.54 12.23
C MET A 223 -10.67 -0.80 12.59
N VAL A 224 -10.10 -1.87 12.05
CA VAL A 224 -10.57 -3.24 12.30
C VAL A 224 -9.97 -3.81 13.58
N GLU A 225 -8.77 -3.38 13.95
CA GLU A 225 -8.07 -3.82 15.14
C GLU A 225 -7.07 -2.76 15.60
N ASN A 226 -6.73 -2.77 16.89
CA ASN A 226 -5.66 -1.97 17.47
C ASN A 226 -4.44 -2.87 17.78
N PRO A 227 -3.40 -2.87 16.93
CA PRO A 227 -2.26 -3.76 17.13
C PRO A 227 -1.39 -3.30 18.31
N LYS A 228 -0.92 -4.26 19.12
CA LYS A 228 -0.14 -3.99 20.35
C LYS A 228 1.35 -4.33 20.22
N GLU A 229 1.72 -5.19 19.28
CA GLU A 229 3.11 -5.63 19.10
C GLU A 229 3.98 -4.52 18.50
N TYR A 230 5.28 -4.50 18.81
CA TYR A 230 6.24 -3.50 18.27
C TYR A 230 5.91 -2.04 18.60
N GLU A 231 5.37 -1.77 19.80
CA GLU A 231 4.87 -0.44 20.21
C GLU A 231 5.86 0.70 19.96
N ASN A 232 7.15 0.51 20.27
CA ASN A 232 8.18 1.52 20.05
C ASN A 232 8.36 1.87 18.57
N SER A 233 8.41 0.86 17.70
CA SER A 233 8.55 1.05 16.26
C SER A 233 7.28 1.64 15.66
N ARG A 234 6.11 1.19 16.13
CA ARG A 234 4.81 1.73 15.73
C ARG A 234 4.64 3.21 16.04
N LYS A 235 5.05 3.69 17.22
CA LYS A 235 5.03 5.13 17.56
C LYS A 235 5.65 6.01 16.47
N VAL A 236 6.64 5.46 15.78
CA VAL A 236 7.40 6.13 14.75
C VAL A 236 6.75 5.97 13.36
N VAL A 237 6.45 4.74 12.93
CA VAL A 237 5.99 4.46 11.55
C VAL A 237 4.48 4.41 11.34
N ASP A 238 3.70 4.10 12.38
CA ASP A 238 2.24 3.98 12.27
C ASP A 238 1.62 5.32 11.94
N TRP A 239 0.46 5.27 11.29
CA TRP A 239 -0.37 6.43 11.11
C TRP A 239 -0.69 7.08 12.47
N ASN A 240 -0.63 8.41 12.51
CA ASN A 240 -0.88 9.19 13.72
C ASN A 240 -1.76 10.39 13.37
N LEU A 241 -2.84 10.56 14.15
CA LEU A 241 -3.86 11.58 13.96
C LEU A 241 -3.26 12.99 13.95
N ASP A 242 -2.55 13.37 15.01
CA ASP A 242 -1.98 14.71 15.19
C ASP A 242 -0.98 15.06 14.08
N ARG A 243 -0.14 14.08 13.70
CA ARG A 243 0.85 14.26 12.65
C ARG A 243 0.19 14.51 11.29
N GLU A 244 -0.87 13.77 10.95
CA GLU A 244 -1.57 13.99 9.68
C GLU A 244 -2.43 15.26 9.72
N LEU A 245 -3.05 15.65 10.84
CA LEU A 245 -3.71 16.96 10.99
C LEU A 245 -2.74 18.09 10.71
N ARG A 246 -1.57 18.11 11.37
CA ARG A 246 -0.55 19.15 11.16
C ARG A 246 -0.11 19.25 9.71
N GLN A 247 0.12 18.10 9.05
CA GLN A 247 0.50 18.06 7.63
C GLN A 247 -0.60 18.61 6.72
N ARG A 248 -1.87 18.30 7.01
CA ARG A 248 -3.02 18.82 6.25
C ARG A 248 -3.20 20.32 6.48
N GLU A 249 -3.12 20.78 7.73
CA GLU A 249 -3.19 22.20 8.07
C GLU A 249 -2.12 23.00 7.34
N GLU A 250 -0.87 22.56 7.39
CA GLU A 250 0.24 23.20 6.69
C GLU A 250 -0.03 23.23 5.17
N HIS A 251 -0.43 22.10 4.59
CA HIS A 251 -0.72 22.00 3.16
C HIS A 251 -1.82 22.97 2.71
N PHE A 252 -2.97 22.96 3.39
CA PHE A 252 -4.09 23.83 3.00
C PHE A 252 -3.84 25.29 3.36
N LYS A 253 -3.10 25.58 4.43
CA LYS A 253 -2.69 26.95 4.77
C LYS A 253 -1.83 27.54 3.67
N ASN A 254 -0.90 26.76 3.12
CA ASN A 254 -0.06 27.18 2.00
C ASN A 254 -0.85 27.37 0.69
N LEU A 255 -1.92 26.60 0.47
CA LEU A 255 -2.73 26.68 -0.75
C LEU A 255 -3.82 27.76 -0.71
N LEU A 256 -4.48 27.94 0.44
CA LEU A 256 -5.74 28.68 0.56
C LEU A 256 -5.65 29.91 1.47
N GLY A 257 -4.56 30.10 2.21
CA GLY A 257 -4.42 31.22 3.15
C GLY A 257 -5.53 31.24 4.19
N GLU A 258 -6.21 32.38 4.35
CA GLU A 258 -7.33 32.55 5.27
C GLU A 258 -8.57 31.80 4.76
N GLY A 259 -8.81 30.60 5.30
CA GLY A 259 -9.88 29.69 4.85
C GLY A 259 -9.50 28.21 4.92
N TYR A 260 -8.23 27.90 5.18
CA TYR A 260 -7.71 26.53 5.20
C TYR A 260 -8.39 25.59 6.20
N LYS A 261 -8.85 26.11 7.36
CA LYS A 261 -9.32 25.31 8.51
C LYS A 261 -10.40 24.30 8.13
N LYS A 262 -11.40 24.72 7.35
CA LYS A 262 -12.50 23.85 6.88
C LYS A 262 -12.01 22.69 5.99
N HIS A 263 -10.86 22.85 5.35
CA HIS A 263 -10.30 21.85 4.43
C HIS A 263 -9.26 20.95 5.11
N SER A 264 -8.66 21.39 6.22
CA SER A 264 -7.66 20.62 6.95
C SER A 264 -8.25 19.56 7.87
N GLU A 265 -9.51 19.72 8.30
CA GLU A 265 -10.21 18.76 9.15
C GLU A 265 -10.29 17.35 8.55
N PHE A 266 -10.39 16.36 9.44
CA PHE A 266 -10.68 15.00 9.05
C PHE A 266 -12.17 14.78 8.85
N VAL A 267 -12.45 13.97 7.84
CA VAL A 267 -13.80 13.53 7.53
C VAL A 267 -13.94 12.05 7.83
N TRP A 268 -13.02 11.23 7.30
CA TRP A 268 -13.08 9.79 7.47
C TRP A 268 -11.69 9.13 7.48
N PRO A 269 -10.99 9.10 8.62
CA PRO A 269 -9.76 8.34 8.75
C PRO A 269 -10.07 6.84 8.69
N ILE A 270 -9.67 6.17 7.61
CA ILE A 270 -9.94 4.74 7.38
C ILE A 270 -8.61 4.00 7.44
N ILE A 271 -8.32 3.36 8.56
CA ILE A 271 -6.99 2.87 8.91
C ILE A 271 -6.86 1.38 8.56
N LEU A 272 -5.89 1.06 7.71
CA LEU A 272 -5.55 -0.30 7.35
C LEU A 272 -4.94 -1.05 8.55
N PRO A 273 -5.35 -2.30 8.81
CA PRO A 273 -4.65 -3.15 9.77
C PRO A 273 -3.26 -3.45 9.22
N GLY A 274 -2.21 -3.22 10.00
CA GLY A 274 -0.86 -3.39 9.48
C GLY A 274 0.23 -2.88 10.38
N PHE A 275 1.48 -3.13 9.96
CA PHE A 275 2.69 -2.58 10.55
C PHE A 275 3.54 -2.06 9.39
N PRO A 276 3.61 -0.74 9.18
CA PRO A 276 2.83 0.28 9.85
C PRO A 276 1.36 0.34 9.40
N THR A 277 0.50 0.88 10.27
CA THR A 277 -0.85 1.30 9.91
C THR A 277 -0.84 2.50 8.95
N GLN A 278 -1.86 2.60 8.09
CA GLN A 278 -1.96 3.68 7.10
C GLN A 278 -3.42 4.13 6.90
N ASN A 279 -3.63 5.42 6.70
CA ASN A 279 -4.93 5.97 6.32
C ASN A 279 -5.20 5.79 4.82
N ALA A 280 -6.15 4.92 4.48
CA ALA A 280 -6.66 4.70 3.12
C ALA A 280 -7.64 5.78 2.65
N GLY A 281 -8.19 6.58 3.57
CA GLY A 281 -9.13 7.67 3.35
C GLY A 281 -8.49 9.07 3.31
N PHE A 282 -7.16 9.17 3.19
CA PHE A 282 -6.42 10.44 3.36
C PHE A 282 -6.83 11.57 2.40
N ASN A 283 -7.36 11.25 1.21
CA ASN A 283 -7.83 12.24 0.23
C ASN A 283 -9.28 12.71 0.46
N ILE A 284 -10.03 12.07 1.37
CA ILE A 284 -11.42 12.43 1.64
C ILE A 284 -11.45 13.83 2.25
N ASN A 285 -12.34 14.67 1.73
CA ASN A 285 -12.56 16.04 2.20
C ASN A 285 -14.04 16.26 2.51
N SER A 286 -14.38 17.44 3.01
CA SER A 286 -15.75 17.75 3.47
C SER A 286 -16.79 17.63 2.35
N SER A 287 -16.46 18.05 1.13
CA SER A 287 -17.34 17.94 -0.04
C SER A 287 -17.55 16.49 -0.45
N THR A 288 -16.48 15.72 -0.66
CA THR A 288 -16.59 14.32 -1.09
C THR A 288 -17.20 13.44 -0.02
N GLY A 289 -16.90 13.72 1.25
CA GLY A 289 -17.54 13.11 2.41
C GLY A 289 -19.06 13.28 2.41
N LEU A 290 -19.53 14.51 2.22
CA LEU A 290 -20.96 14.79 2.17
C LEU A 290 -21.66 14.10 0.99
N ILE A 291 -21.03 14.09 -0.19
CA ILE A 291 -21.54 13.35 -1.36
C ILE A 291 -21.67 11.86 -1.01
N MET A 292 -20.62 11.25 -0.44
CA MET A 292 -20.66 9.85 -0.02
C MET A 292 -21.75 9.56 1.01
N LYS A 293 -21.93 10.46 1.99
CA LYS A 293 -23.00 10.35 2.98
C LYS A 293 -24.37 10.33 2.30
N ASN A 294 -24.66 11.31 1.45
CA ASN A 294 -25.94 11.42 0.75
C ASN A 294 -26.22 10.20 -0.14
N GLU A 295 -25.21 9.71 -0.87
CA GLU A 295 -25.36 8.48 -1.67
C GLU A 295 -25.66 7.27 -0.79
N MET A 296 -25.00 7.13 0.37
CA MET A 296 -25.30 6.05 1.32
C MET A 296 -26.68 6.19 1.96
N GLU A 297 -27.18 7.41 2.19
CA GLU A 297 -28.55 7.65 2.63
C GLU A 297 -29.57 7.20 1.58
N ASN A 298 -29.40 7.63 0.33
CA ASN A 298 -30.24 7.19 -0.80
C ASN A 298 -30.16 5.68 -1.03
N GLY A 299 -28.98 5.10 -0.84
CA GLY A 299 -28.75 3.66 -0.97
C GLY A 299 -29.54 2.81 0.02
N LYS A 300 -30.01 3.38 1.14
CA LYS A 300 -30.93 2.70 2.07
C LYS A 300 -32.35 2.59 1.50
N GLU A 301 -32.77 3.58 0.73
CA GLU A 301 -34.15 3.70 0.24
C GLU A 301 -34.39 2.81 -0.99
N PHE A 302 -33.37 2.59 -1.83
CA PHE A 302 -33.51 1.89 -3.12
C PHE A 302 -33.70 0.37 -3.06
N TYR A 303 -33.66 -0.25 -1.88
CA TYR A 303 -33.89 -1.70 -1.71
C TYR A 303 -35.30 -2.05 -1.20
N PHE A 304 -36.25 -1.10 -1.23
CA PHE A 304 -37.68 -1.33 -0.93
C PHE A 304 -38.60 -0.72 -1.99
#